data_AF-A0A9D5S107-F1
#
_entry.id   AF-A0A9D5S107-F1
#
_cell.length_a   1.000
_cell.length_b   1.000
_cell.length_c   1.000
_cell.angle_alpha   90.00
_cell.angle_beta   90.00
_cell.angle_gamma   90.00
#
_symmetry.space_group_name_H-M   'P 1'
#
loop_
_entity.id
_entity.type
_entity.pdbx_description
1 polymer ?
#
loop_
_entity_poly.entity_id
_entity_poly.type
_entity_poly.pdbx_seq_one_letter_code
_entity_poly.pdbx_strand_id
1 'polypeptide(L)' 'MTTNINIRVDEETKNVLKGYAKLENKTISEIVLEAIMEKIENDYDYKMALLASKSVDLNDDTTLEDLCKEVGIDYEDL' A
#
# COMPACT_ATOMS: atom_id res chain seq x y z
N MET A 1 -4.68 21.45 12.08
CA MET A 1 -3.26 21.73 12.43
C MET A 1 -2.44 21.23 11.25
N THR A 2 -1.56 22.05 10.67
CA THR A 2 -0.77 21.65 9.50
C THR A 2 0.68 21.46 9.93
N THR A 3 1.29 20.34 9.56
CA THR A 3 2.68 20.02 9.85
C THR A 3 3.50 20.13 8.57
N ASN A 4 4.68 20.75 8.64
CA ASN A 4 5.59 20.89 7.49
C ASN A 4 6.80 19.97 7.66
N ILE A 5 7.23 19.35 6.55
CA ILE A 5 8.42 18.52 6.48
C ILE A 5 9.42 19.21 5.53
N ASN A 6 10.67 19.31 5.96
CA ASN A 6 11.76 19.85 5.14
C ASN A 6 12.74 18.73 4.81
N ILE A 7 12.94 18.46 3.52
CA ILE A 7 13.87 17.43 3.04
C ILE A 7 14.99 18.12 2.25
N ARG A 8 16.24 17.79 2.58
CA ARG A 8 17.40 18.21 1.80
C ARG A 8 17.68 17.17 0.72
N VAL A 9 17.81 17.64 -0.51
CA VAL A 9 18.16 16.85 -1.69
C VAL A 9 19.18 17.64 -2.51
N ASP A 10 20.00 16.94 -3.30
CA ASP A 10 20.84 17.57 -4.31
C ASP A 10 19.99 18.09 -5.50
N GLU A 11 20.64 18.85 -6.39
CA GLU A 11 19.93 19.50 -7.50
C GLU A 11 19.46 18.49 -8.57
N GLU A 12 20.16 17.36 -8.74
CA GLU A 12 19.76 16.30 -9.68
C GLU A 12 18.46 15.64 -9.21
N THR A 13 18.42 15.19 -7.96
CA THR A 13 17.25 14.60 -7.31
C THR A 13 16.06 15.56 -7.35
N LYS A 14 16.28 16.84 -7.07
CA LYS A 14 15.26 17.88 -7.16
C LYS A 14 14.68 18.03 -8.57
N ASN A 15 15.51 17.94 -9.60
CA ASN A 15 15.06 18.02 -10.99
C ASN A 15 14.26 16.78 -11.41
N VAL A 16 14.66 15.59 -10.95
CA VAL A 16 13.90 14.35 -11.15
C VAL A 16 12.52 14.46 -10.50
N LEU A 17 12.45 14.86 -9.23
CA LEU A 17 11.18 15.04 -8.51
C LEU A 17 10.24 16.03 -9.21
N LYS A 18 10.77 17.16 -9.70
CA LYS A 18 10.00 18.14 -10.47
C LYS A 18 9.46 17.57 -11.78
N GLY A 19 10.30 16.86 -12.53
CA GLY A 19 9.92 16.25 -13.80
C GLY A 19 8.82 15.22 -13.62
N TYR A 20 8.97 14.34 -12.62
CA TYR A 20 7.98 13.32 -12.30
C TYR A 20 6.66 13.91 -11.81
N ALA A 21 6.71 14.87 -10.88
CA ALA A 21 5.50 15.55 -10.40
C ALA A 21 4.70 16.19 -11.56
N LYS A 22 5.39 16.79 -12.54
CA LYS A 22 4.75 17.34 -13.74
C LYS A 22 4.11 16.26 -14.62
N LEU A 23 4.76 15.11 -14.79
CA LEU A 23 4.24 13.99 -15.57
C LEU A 23 2.93 13.45 -14.95
N GLU A 24 2.91 13.32 -13.63
CA GLU A 24 1.77 12.80 -12.86
C GLU A 24 0.68 13.85 -12.59
N ASN A 25 0.87 15.10 -13.04
CA ASN A 25 0.00 16.24 -12.72
C ASN A 25 -0.24 16.40 -11.20
N LYS A 26 0.82 16.22 -10.41
CA LYS A 26 0.84 16.35 -8.95
C LYS A 26 1.91 17.36 -8.52
N THR A 27 1.84 17.80 -7.28
CA THR A 27 2.89 18.57 -6.62
C THR A 27 3.99 17.65 -6.08
N ILE A 28 5.18 18.19 -5.85
CA ILE A 28 6.27 17.43 -5.21
C ILE A 28 5.84 16.94 -3.83
N SER A 29 5.11 17.76 -3.07
CA SER A 29 4.64 17.41 -1.73
C SER A 29 3.69 16.21 -1.76
N GLU A 30 2.78 16.14 -2.74
CA GLU A 30 1.88 14.99 -2.92
C GLU A 30 2.66 13.73 -3.25
N ILE A 31 3.58 13.79 -4.22
CA ILE A 31 4.43 12.65 -4.58
C ILE A 31 5.23 12.13 -3.39
N VAL A 32 5.87 13.03 -2.64
CA VAL A 32 6.70 12.65 -1.49
C VAL A 32 5.84 12.07 -0.37
N LEU A 33 4.68 12.67 -0.10
CA LEU A 33 3.78 12.16 0.93
C LEU A 33 3.22 10.79 0.57
N GLU A 34 2.75 10.61 -0.66
CA GLU A 34 2.27 9.32 -1.18
C GLU A 34 3.36 8.25 -1.06
N ALA A 35 4.58 8.53 -1.51
CA ALA A 35 5.69 7.57 -1.44
C ALA A 35 6.04 7.18 0.01
N ILE A 36 5.98 8.13 0.96
CA ILE A 36 6.21 7.83 2.38
C ILE A 36 5.08 6.95 2.94
N MET A 37 3.82 7.28 2.64
CA MET A 37 2.68 6.51 3.12
C MET A 37 2.65 5.10 2.55
N GLU A 38 2.92 4.96 1.25
CA GLU A 38 3.03 3.68 0.55
C GLU A 38 4.13 2.81 1.18
N LYS A 39 5.27 3.39 1.55
CA LYS A 39 6.33 2.64 2.23
C LYS A 39 5.90 2.13 3.60
N ILE A 40 5.16 2.94 4.36
CA ILE A 40 4.63 2.55 5.67
C ILE A 40 3.60 1.43 5.53
N GLU A 41 2.69 1.55 4.56
CA GLU A 41 1.66 0.56 4.25
C GLU A 41 2.28 -0.78 3.85
N ASN A 42 3.21 -0.79 2.90
CA ASN A 42 3.92 -2.00 2.49
C ASN A 42 4.62 -2.71 3.66
N ASP A 43 5.24 -1.96 4.57
CA ASP A 43 5.90 -2.53 5.74
C ASP A 43 4.89 -3.11 6.76
N TYR A 44 3.67 -2.55 6.83
CA TYR A 44 2.58 -3.08 7.63
C TYR A 44 1.97 -4.33 6.99
N ASP A 45 1.63 -4.26 5.71
CA ASP A 45 1.03 -5.36 4.94
C ASP A 45 1.94 -6.58 4.94
N TYR A 46 3.24 -6.40 4.75
CA TYR A 46 4.20 -7.49 4.83
C TYR A 46 4.20 -8.18 6.21
N LYS A 47 4.10 -7.41 7.30
CA LYS A 47 4.00 -7.98 8.65
C LYS A 47 2.70 -8.74 8.85
N MET A 48 1.58 -8.21 8.36
CA MET A 48 0.28 -8.87 8.46
C MET A 48 0.26 -10.17 7.66
N ALA A 49 0.81 -10.16 6.44
CA ALA A 49 0.95 -11.37 5.63
C ALA A 49 1.79 -12.45 6.32
N LEU A 50 2.89 -12.07 6.98
CA LEU A 50 3.72 -13.00 7.76
C LEU A 50 2.98 -13.59 8.97
N LEU A 51 2.14 -12.79 9.66
CA LEU A 51 1.33 -13.29 10.77
C LEU A 51 0.27 -14.26 10.26
N ALA A 52 -0.47 -13.86 9.22
CA ALA A 52 -1.48 -14.69 8.58
C ALA A 52 -0.90 -16.04 8.12
N SER A 53 0.27 -16.01 7.47
CA SER A 53 0.98 -17.23 7.03
C SER A 53 1.36 -18.16 8.17
N LYS A 54 1.65 -17.64 9.37
CA LYS A 54 2.00 -18.45 10.55
C LYS A 54 0.78 -18.98 11.28
N SER A 55 -0.37 -18.31 11.16
CA SER A 55 -1.62 -18.70 11.79
C SER A 55 -2.49 -19.58 10.90
N VAL A 56 -2.03 -19.97 9.71
CA VAL A 56 -2.73 -20.91 8.84
C VAL A 56 -2.86 -22.25 9.58
N ASP A 57 -4.10 -22.66 9.85
CA ASP A 57 -4.38 -24.03 10.23
C ASP A 57 -4.38 -24.90 8.97
N LEU A 58 -3.36 -25.74 8.82
CA LEU A 58 -3.23 -26.62 7.66
C LEU A 58 -4.27 -27.75 7.64
N ASN A 59 -5.06 -27.89 8.70
CA ASN A 59 -6.19 -28.81 8.79
C ASN A 59 -7.52 -28.12 8.50
N ASP A 60 -7.52 -26.81 8.24
CA ASP A 60 -8.70 -26.07 7.82
C ASP A 60 -9.13 -26.53 6.43
N ASP A 61 -10.31 -27.13 6.35
CA ASP A 61 -10.93 -27.60 5.12
C ASP A 61 -11.95 -26.61 4.54
N THR A 62 -12.03 -25.40 5.12
CA THR A 62 -12.87 -24.30 4.63
C THR A 62 -12.54 -24.03 3.16
N THR A 63 -13.55 -24.21 2.30
CA THR A 63 -13.38 -24.00 0.86
C THR A 63 -13.52 -22.53 0.50
N LEU A 64 -13.09 -22.17 -0.72
CA LEU A 64 -13.31 -20.83 -1.24
C LEU A 64 -14.83 -20.48 -1.31
N GLU A 65 -15.68 -21.47 -1.57
CA GLU A 65 -17.14 -21.30 -1.58
C GLU A 65 -17.69 -20.94 -0.18
N ASP A 66 -17.16 -21.57 0.87
CA ASP A 66 -17.55 -21.30 2.25
C ASP A 66 -17.17 -19.88 2.67
N LEU A 67 -15.95 -19.44 2.30
CA LEU A 67 -15.48 -18.07 2.54
C LEU A 67 -16.34 -17.04 1.78
N CYS A 68 -16.67 -17.30 0.52
CA CYS A 68 -17.54 -16.43 -0.28
C CYS A 68 -18.92 -16.26 0.36
N LYS A 69 -19.52 -17.34 0.88
CA LYS A 69 -20.78 -17.28 1.63
C LYS A 69 -20.67 -16.44 2.90
N GLU A 70 -19.56 -16.54 3.64
CA GLU A 70 -19.35 -15.79 4.88
C GLU A 70 -19.31 -14.27 4.64
N VAL A 71 -18.68 -13.83 3.55
CA VAL A 71 -18.56 -12.39 3.21
C VAL A 71 -19.69 -11.85 2.32
N GLY A 72 -20.67 -12.69 1.98
CA GLY A 72 -21.82 -12.31 1.17
C GLY A 72 -21.52 -12.09 -0.31
N ILE A 73 -20.51 -12.78 -0.84
CA ILE A 73 -20.16 -12.80 -2.27
C ILE A 73 -20.78 -14.05 -2.90
N ASP A 74 -21.43 -13.89 -4.06
CA ASP A 74 -21.89 -15.03 -4.85
C ASP A 74 -20.67 -15.67 -5.55
N TYR A 75 -20.40 -16.94 -5.24
CA TYR A 75 -19.25 -17.67 -5.78
C TYR A 75 -19.36 -17.89 -7.30
N GLU A 76 -20.58 -17.99 -7.83
CA GLU A 76 -20.81 -18.24 -9.26
C GLU A 76 -20.61 -16.98 -10.13
N ASP A 77 -20.54 -15.80 -9.50
CA ASP A 77 -20.36 -14.50 -10.17
C ASP A 77 -18.89 -14.01 -10.19
N LEU A 78 -17.94 -14.84 -9.70
CA LEU A 78 -16.49 -14.57 -9.60
C LEU A 78 -15.73 -15.01 -10.87
#